data_AF-W7F003-F1
#
_entry.id   AF-W7F003-F1
#
_cell.length_a   1.000
_cell.length_b   1.000
_cell.length_c   1.000
_cell.angle_alpha   90.00
_cell.angle_beta   90.00
_cell.angle_gamma   90.00
#
_symmetry.space_group_name_H-M   'P 1'
#
loop_
_entity.id
_entity.type
_entity.pdbx_description
1 polymer ?
#
loop_
_entity_poly.entity_id
_entity_poly.type
_entity_poly.pdbx_seq_one_letter_code
_entity_poly.pdbx_strand_id
1 'polypeptide(L)'
;MKPETEEAVQAAKGLLTELVIVASLVRALTDSFGSASDLYQKLKRKSSPKDSDDEDRFHISMFGHRRRDSGFGMSGSSKDLCESEGELIFTSSAQIRAEYERGYRRIGESFARGDATAQIQLQSQIIQLQKVLLVIHQDLSMSSYIAPSSTHSHLVRLIQTTRTARAASMAALSMQYQRMLPTPSPSPRQPDPPFSPPCSPPGAFPDPEDTWHTTKPFKPRRRTGDSSSSSTSSEDKEFKILPIPNPISKPKPAPKPAPKPEPDLKPKPKPEDKPTKTRLFCIYAKELQDNPLMPLADAYKPCGDNKCPFCRTYLAMRPGKIWEIVVDNCRESKHLRRKPLYRVFRIKNRFIVKSHREQGGFACVLCARFRRFDMLCRDIGSLMDHLWREHTADELEWDCDILEC
;
A
#
# COMPACT_ATOMS: atom_id res chain seq x y z
N MET A 1 -21.52 -34.38 46.09
CA MET A 1 -20.04 -34.32 45.99
C MET A 1 -19.50 -33.81 44.64
N LYS A 2 -20.31 -33.24 43.74
CA LYS A 2 -19.82 -32.69 42.44
C LYS A 2 -19.78 -31.15 42.30
N PRO A 3 -20.56 -30.32 43.04
CA PRO A 3 -20.55 -28.87 42.80
C PRO A 3 -19.35 -28.15 43.45
N GLU A 4 -18.93 -28.55 44.65
CA GLU A 4 -17.82 -27.92 45.37
C GLU A 4 -16.47 -28.15 44.67
N THR A 5 -16.29 -29.30 44.01
CA THR A 5 -15.08 -29.58 43.23
C THR A 5 -15.04 -28.77 41.94
N GLU A 6 -16.19 -28.45 41.34
CA GLU A 6 -16.29 -27.59 40.16
C GLU A 6 -15.99 -26.13 40.50
N GLU A 7 -16.51 -25.62 41.61
CA GLU A 7 -16.19 -24.27 42.12
C GLU A 7 -14.70 -24.13 42.47
N ALA A 8 -14.11 -25.12 43.14
CA ALA A 8 -12.68 -25.11 43.46
C ALA A 8 -11.81 -25.13 42.19
N VAL A 9 -12.22 -25.86 41.16
CA VAL A 9 -11.53 -25.90 39.85
C VAL A 9 -11.69 -24.57 39.10
N GLN A 10 -12.86 -23.93 39.16
CA GLN A 10 -13.09 -22.61 38.55
C GLN A 10 -12.27 -21.52 39.25
N ALA A 11 -12.22 -21.54 40.59
CA ALA A 11 -11.42 -20.62 41.40
C ALA A 11 -9.92 -20.81 41.17
N ALA A 12 -9.45 -22.07 41.09
CA ALA A 12 -8.06 -22.38 40.77
C ALA A 12 -7.68 -21.96 39.34
N LYS A 13 -8.59 -22.08 38.36
CA LYS A 13 -8.39 -21.55 37.01
C LYS A 13 -8.21 -20.04 37.03
N GLY A 14 -9.03 -19.31 37.79
CA GLY A 14 -8.93 -17.85 37.96
C GLY A 14 -7.57 -17.40 38.51
N LEU A 15 -7.07 -18.07 39.55
CA LEU A 15 -5.76 -17.80 40.16
C LEU A 15 -4.58 -18.15 39.24
N LEU A 16 -4.68 -19.23 38.46
CA LEU A 16 -3.66 -19.60 37.49
C LEU A 16 -3.56 -18.60 36.32
N THR A 17 -4.69 -18.02 35.89
CA THR A 17 -4.67 -16.93 34.91
C THR A 17 -4.05 -15.64 35.45
N GLU A 18 -4.18 -15.33 36.74
CA GLU A 18 -3.50 -14.18 37.35
C GLU A 18 -1.99 -14.37 37.51
N LEU A 19 -1.53 -15.62 37.72
CA LEU A 19 -0.10 -15.89 37.90
C LEU A 19 0.70 -15.82 36.59
N VAL A 20 0.07 -16.11 35.44
CA VAL A 20 0.80 -16.28 34.17
C VAL A 20 0.15 -15.50 33.01
N ILE A 21 -0.13 -14.22 33.25
CA ILE A 21 -0.88 -13.36 32.32
C ILE A 21 -0.15 -13.21 30.99
N VAL A 22 1.13 -12.83 30.99
CA VAL A 22 1.88 -12.63 29.73
C VAL A 22 2.05 -13.93 28.95
N ALA A 23 2.29 -15.07 29.61
CA ALA A 23 2.36 -16.35 28.88
C ALA A 23 1.02 -16.70 28.22
N SER A 24 -0.10 -16.47 28.91
CA SER A 24 -1.45 -16.70 28.38
C SER A 24 -1.73 -15.78 27.19
N LEU A 25 -1.32 -14.52 27.27
CA LEU A 25 -1.43 -13.56 26.16
C LEU A 25 -0.56 -13.96 24.97
N VAL A 26 0.69 -14.40 25.21
CA VAL A 26 1.57 -14.90 24.15
C VAL A 26 0.94 -16.12 23.45
N ARG A 27 0.35 -17.05 24.20
CA ARG A 27 -0.37 -18.19 23.63
C ARG A 27 -1.55 -17.75 22.76
N ALA A 28 -2.44 -16.91 23.30
CA ALA A 28 -3.59 -16.39 22.55
C ALA A 28 -3.17 -15.61 21.29
N LEU A 29 -2.06 -14.87 21.37
CA LEU A 29 -1.48 -14.18 20.24
C LEU A 29 -0.94 -15.16 19.19
N THR A 30 -0.24 -16.23 19.59
CA THR A 30 0.21 -17.28 18.66
C THR A 30 -0.95 -18.00 17.97
N ASP A 31 -2.05 -18.25 18.67
CA ASP A 31 -3.27 -18.84 18.10
C ASP A 31 -3.94 -17.89 17.09
N SER A 32 -3.90 -16.57 17.37
CA SER A 32 -4.39 -15.54 16.45
C SER A 32 -3.54 -15.45 15.18
N PHE A 33 -2.21 -15.58 15.28
CA PHE A 33 -1.32 -15.69 14.13
C PHE A 33 -1.55 -16.98 13.31
N GLY A 34 -1.87 -18.09 13.96
CA GLY A 34 -2.28 -19.32 13.29
C GLY A 34 -3.54 -19.10 12.44
N SER A 35 -4.57 -18.50 13.05
CA SER A 35 -5.81 -18.14 12.35
C SER A 35 -5.57 -17.19 11.18
N ALA A 36 -4.67 -16.20 11.34
CA ALA A 36 -4.27 -15.30 10.26
C ALA A 36 -3.54 -16.04 9.11
N SER A 37 -2.71 -17.02 9.44
CA SER A 37 -2.00 -17.84 8.45
C SER A 37 -2.98 -18.67 7.61
N ASP A 38 -3.97 -19.29 8.26
CA ASP A 38 -5.01 -20.07 7.58
C ASP A 38 -5.87 -19.20 6.66
N LEU A 39 -6.25 -18.01 7.14
CA LEU A 39 -7.00 -17.04 6.35
C LEU A 39 -6.19 -16.54 5.14
N TYR A 40 -4.90 -16.27 5.34
CA TYR A 40 -3.98 -15.89 4.26
C TYR A 40 -3.92 -16.97 3.18
N GLN A 41 -3.80 -18.26 3.55
CA GLN A 41 -3.82 -19.35 2.58
C GLN A 41 -5.13 -19.40 1.79
N LYS A 42 -6.27 -19.23 2.47
CA LYS A 42 -7.59 -19.21 1.83
C LYS A 42 -7.71 -18.05 0.82
N LEU A 43 -7.30 -16.85 1.20
CA LEU A 43 -7.30 -15.68 0.33
C LEU A 43 -6.33 -15.86 -0.86
N LYS A 44 -5.12 -16.39 -0.61
CA LYS A 44 -4.11 -16.62 -1.65
C LYS A 44 -4.60 -17.62 -2.70
N ARG A 45 -5.17 -18.76 -2.28
CA ARG A 45 -5.75 -19.76 -3.19
C ARG A 45 -6.84 -19.17 -4.09
N LYS A 46 -7.67 -18.28 -3.53
CA LYS A 46 -8.75 -17.62 -4.28
C LYS A 46 -8.26 -16.52 -5.22
N SER A 47 -7.15 -15.87 -4.89
CA SER A 47 -6.52 -14.83 -5.72
C SER A 47 -5.75 -15.36 -6.93
N SER A 48 -5.32 -16.62 -6.90
CA SER A 48 -4.63 -17.28 -8.01
C SER A 48 -5.53 -18.38 -8.62
N PRO A 49 -6.53 -18.04 -9.45
CA PRO A 49 -7.14 -19.02 -10.31
C PRO A 49 -6.08 -19.43 -11.33
N LYS A 50 -5.31 -20.48 -11.03
CA LYS A 50 -4.67 -21.23 -12.10
C LYS A 50 -5.81 -21.89 -12.86
N ASP A 51 -5.85 -21.67 -14.16
CA ASP A 51 -6.62 -22.48 -15.11
C ASP A 51 -6.37 -23.96 -14.78
N SER A 52 -7.34 -24.57 -14.12
CA SER A 52 -7.38 -26.00 -13.83
C SER A 52 -8.33 -26.59 -14.86
N ASP A 53 -7.88 -26.57 -16.11
CA ASP A 53 -8.53 -27.21 -17.26
C ASP A 53 -7.65 -28.38 -17.72
N ASP A 54 -7.21 -29.19 -16.77
CA ASP A 54 -6.42 -30.42 -17.00
C ASP A 54 -6.92 -31.54 -16.07
N GLU A 55 -8.24 -31.71 -16.04
CA GLU A 55 -8.87 -32.96 -15.62
C GLU A 55 -8.93 -33.89 -16.84
N ASP A 56 -7.81 -34.56 -17.16
CA ASP A 56 -7.80 -35.82 -17.94
C ASP A 56 -6.37 -36.40 -18.10
N ARG A 57 -5.70 -36.77 -16.99
CA ARG A 57 -4.57 -37.74 -17.09
C ARG A 57 -4.23 -38.49 -15.81
N PHE A 58 -5.22 -39.14 -15.19
CA PHE A 58 -4.96 -40.20 -14.22
C PHE A 58 -5.21 -41.58 -14.82
N HIS A 59 -4.31 -42.03 -15.69
CA HIS A 59 -4.06 -43.46 -15.88
C HIS A 59 -2.57 -43.73 -16.14
N ILE A 60 -1.99 -44.53 -15.23
CA ILE A 60 -0.81 -45.40 -15.39
C ILE A 60 0.57 -44.73 -15.20
N SER A 61 1.15 -44.91 -14.01
CA SER A 61 2.37 -45.72 -13.82
C SER A 61 3.16 -45.29 -12.57
N MET A 62 3.09 -46.10 -11.50
CA MET A 62 4.26 -46.31 -10.66
C MET A 62 5.25 -47.18 -11.44
N PHE A 63 6.50 -46.75 -11.55
CA PHE A 63 7.75 -47.51 -11.33
C PHE A 63 8.94 -46.82 -12.06
N GLY A 64 9.91 -46.36 -11.27
CA GLY A 64 11.35 -46.31 -11.56
C GLY A 64 11.88 -45.57 -12.80
N HIS A 65 12.69 -44.54 -12.60
CA HIS A 65 14.09 -44.56 -13.06
C HIS A 65 14.92 -43.40 -12.49
N ARG A 66 16.13 -43.76 -12.05
CA ARG A 66 17.25 -42.86 -11.76
C ARG A 66 17.71 -42.11 -13.01
N ARG A 67 18.46 -41.02 -12.75
CA ARG A 67 19.52 -40.37 -13.55
C ARG A 67 19.13 -39.19 -14.47
N ARG A 68 19.61 -38.02 -14.04
CA ARG A 68 20.76 -37.29 -14.65
C ARG A 68 20.44 -36.08 -15.55
N ASP A 69 21.15 -35.01 -15.18
CA ASP A 69 21.67 -33.85 -15.93
C ASP A 69 20.74 -32.74 -16.45
N SER A 70 20.95 -31.57 -15.81
CA SER A 70 21.12 -30.22 -16.37
C SER A 70 20.08 -29.65 -17.34
N GLY A 71 19.51 -28.52 -16.93
CA GLY A 71 18.83 -27.59 -17.81
C GLY A 71 18.42 -26.32 -17.07
N PHE A 72 19.32 -25.35 -17.01
CA PHE A 72 19.05 -23.97 -16.60
C PHE A 72 17.83 -23.41 -17.36
N GLY A 73 16.73 -23.18 -16.65
CA GLY A 73 15.54 -22.47 -17.14
C GLY A 73 15.38 -21.16 -16.38
N MET A 74 16.06 -20.11 -16.83
CA MET A 74 15.86 -18.73 -16.38
C MET A 74 14.61 -18.17 -17.06
N SER A 75 13.45 -18.26 -16.41
CA SER A 75 12.27 -17.45 -16.75
C SER A 75 11.27 -17.41 -15.60
N GLY A 76 11.14 -16.25 -14.94
CA GLY A 76 10.06 -16.03 -13.96
C GLY A 76 10.35 -15.08 -12.79
N SER A 77 11.26 -14.11 -12.95
CA SER A 77 11.69 -13.13 -11.93
C SER A 77 10.60 -12.08 -11.55
N SER A 78 9.45 -12.53 -11.04
CA SER A 78 8.44 -11.64 -10.42
C SER A 78 7.55 -12.32 -9.36
N LYS A 79 7.88 -13.54 -8.93
CA LYS A 79 7.10 -14.29 -7.93
C LYS A 79 7.72 -14.28 -6.53
N ASP A 80 9.03 -14.06 -6.45
CA ASP A 80 9.80 -14.22 -5.21
C ASP A 80 9.50 -13.15 -4.14
N LEU A 81 9.09 -11.93 -4.57
CA LEU A 81 8.73 -10.86 -3.63
C LEU A 81 7.44 -11.15 -2.85
N CYS A 82 6.47 -11.86 -3.45
CA CYS A 82 5.19 -12.19 -2.80
C CYS A 82 5.27 -13.50 -1.98
N GLU A 83 6.26 -14.34 -2.27
CA GLU A 83 6.54 -15.55 -1.49
C GLU A 83 7.19 -15.21 -0.15
N SER A 84 8.10 -14.22 -0.14
CA SER A 84 8.72 -13.68 1.07
C SER A 84 7.70 -13.09 2.06
N GLU A 85 6.62 -12.45 1.58
CA GLU A 85 5.60 -11.89 2.47
C GLU A 85 4.76 -12.96 3.17
N GLY A 86 4.47 -14.07 2.48
CA GLY A 86 3.74 -15.20 3.06
C GLY A 86 4.56 -15.88 4.16
N GLU A 87 5.85 -16.10 3.92
CA GLU A 87 6.77 -16.72 4.88
C GLU A 87 6.85 -15.95 6.21
N LEU A 88 6.77 -14.62 6.16
CA LEU A 88 6.74 -13.76 7.35
C LEU A 88 5.50 -14.00 8.23
N ILE A 89 4.34 -14.29 7.64
CA ILE A 89 3.11 -14.58 8.39
C ILE A 89 3.26 -15.91 9.14
N PHE A 90 3.73 -16.97 8.46
CA PHE A 90 3.90 -18.29 9.05
C PHE A 90 4.96 -18.33 10.16
N THR A 91 6.01 -17.50 10.04
CA THR A 91 7.10 -17.44 11.03
C THR A 91 6.81 -16.52 12.21
N SER A 92 5.77 -15.67 12.14
CA SER A 92 5.43 -14.69 13.18
C SER A 92 5.20 -15.33 14.56
N SER A 93 4.44 -16.44 14.60
CA SER A 93 4.14 -17.14 15.85
C SER A 93 5.39 -17.73 16.50
N ALA A 94 6.27 -18.34 15.70
CA ALA A 94 7.52 -18.92 16.17
C ALA A 94 8.48 -17.85 16.71
N GLN A 95 8.59 -16.71 16.04
CA GLN A 95 9.45 -15.60 16.47
C GLN A 95 9.01 -15.01 17.81
N ILE A 96 7.70 -14.81 18.01
CA ILE A 96 7.17 -14.28 19.27
C ILE A 96 7.37 -15.28 20.41
N ARG A 97 7.14 -16.58 20.15
CA ARG A 97 7.41 -17.63 21.13
C ARG A 97 8.89 -17.69 21.52
N ALA A 98 9.79 -17.60 20.54
CA ALA A 98 11.23 -17.59 20.78
C ALA A 98 11.68 -16.37 21.62
N GLU A 99 11.11 -15.19 21.36
CA GLU A 99 11.41 -13.98 22.14
C GLU A 99 10.87 -14.08 23.56
N TYR A 100 9.66 -14.63 23.75
CA TYR A 100 9.11 -14.92 25.06
C TYR A 100 9.97 -15.93 25.83
N GLU A 101 10.33 -17.06 25.21
CA GLU A 101 11.18 -18.08 25.84
C GLU A 101 12.55 -17.53 26.23
N ARG A 102 13.13 -16.65 25.40
CA ARG A 102 14.39 -15.96 25.71
C ARG A 102 14.29 -15.17 27.02
N GLY A 103 13.23 -14.38 27.18
CA GLY A 103 13.00 -13.61 28.41
C GLY A 103 12.72 -14.53 29.61
N TYR A 104 11.90 -15.56 29.42
CA TYR A 104 11.55 -16.52 30.45
C TYR A 104 12.76 -17.31 30.98
N ARG A 105 13.67 -17.75 30.11
CA ARG A 105 14.89 -18.48 30.54
C ARG A 105 15.81 -17.64 31.44
N ARG A 106 15.79 -16.31 31.30
CA ARG A 106 16.67 -15.39 32.03
C ARG A 106 16.06 -14.92 33.35
N ILE A 107 14.77 -14.62 33.35
CA ILE A 107 14.07 -13.94 34.45
C ILE A 107 13.08 -14.87 35.19
N GLY A 108 12.66 -15.97 34.55
CA GLY A 108 11.78 -16.98 35.13
C GLY A 108 10.32 -16.55 35.22
N GLU A 109 9.63 -17.02 36.26
CA GLU A 109 8.18 -16.87 36.46
C GLU A 109 7.73 -15.40 36.50
N SER A 110 8.56 -14.51 37.02
CA SER A 110 8.24 -13.08 37.05
C SER A 110 8.07 -12.50 35.64
N PHE A 111 8.80 -13.00 34.64
CA PHE A 111 8.62 -12.62 33.24
C PHE A 111 7.34 -13.20 32.62
N ALA A 112 6.94 -14.40 33.04
CA ALA A 112 5.70 -15.02 32.59
C ALA A 112 4.44 -14.34 33.15
N ARG A 113 4.53 -13.79 34.37
CA ARG A 113 3.53 -12.88 34.92
C ARG A 113 3.54 -11.55 34.17
N GLY A 114 4.74 -11.01 33.97
CA GLY A 114 5.01 -9.76 33.27
C GLY A 114 4.51 -8.52 33.98
N ASP A 115 4.73 -7.36 33.35
CA ASP A 115 4.27 -6.07 33.86
C ASP A 115 2.99 -5.60 33.18
N ALA A 116 2.26 -4.68 33.82
CA ALA A 116 0.99 -4.16 33.30
C ALA A 116 1.15 -3.51 31.91
N THR A 117 2.31 -2.91 31.63
CA THR A 117 2.57 -2.25 30.34
C THR A 117 2.62 -3.26 29.20
N ALA A 118 3.37 -4.34 29.36
CA ALA A 118 3.48 -5.40 28.39
C ALA A 118 2.15 -6.14 28.21
N GLN A 119 1.41 -6.37 29.31
CA GLN A 119 0.08 -6.97 29.24
C GLN A 119 -0.87 -6.14 28.37
N ILE A 120 -0.96 -4.82 28.61
CA ILE A 120 -1.81 -3.91 27.81
C ILE A 120 -1.36 -3.89 26.35
N GLN A 121 -0.05 -3.82 26.09
CA GLN A 121 0.47 -3.79 24.73
C GLN A 121 0.16 -5.08 23.97
N LEU A 122 0.38 -6.25 24.58
CA LEU A 122 0.08 -7.55 23.96
C LEU A 122 -1.43 -7.74 23.75
N GLN A 123 -2.26 -7.39 24.73
CA GLN A 123 -3.73 -7.41 24.58
C GLN A 123 -4.19 -6.52 23.43
N SER A 124 -3.66 -5.31 23.30
CA SER A 124 -3.99 -4.39 22.21
C SER A 124 -3.69 -5.01 20.84
N GLN A 125 -2.55 -5.71 20.69
CA GLN A 125 -2.22 -6.39 19.43
C GLN A 125 -3.16 -7.56 19.13
N ILE A 126 -3.53 -8.35 20.15
CA ILE A 126 -4.50 -9.45 19.99
C ILE A 126 -5.84 -8.89 19.50
N ILE A 127 -6.37 -7.86 20.17
CA ILE A 127 -7.65 -7.24 19.81
C ILE A 127 -7.60 -6.69 18.39
N GLN A 128 -6.53 -5.99 18.02
CA GLN A 128 -6.40 -5.41 16.69
C GLN A 128 -6.33 -6.50 15.60
N LEU A 129 -5.56 -7.57 15.83
CA LEU A 129 -5.47 -8.68 14.89
C LEU A 129 -6.81 -9.41 14.76
N GLN A 130 -7.46 -9.75 15.87
CA GLN A 130 -8.76 -10.41 15.88
C GLN A 130 -9.85 -9.57 15.20
N LYS A 131 -9.85 -8.25 15.41
CA LYS A 131 -10.75 -7.33 14.73
C LYS A 131 -10.60 -7.41 13.21
N VAL A 132 -9.37 -7.39 12.70
CA VAL A 132 -9.11 -7.48 11.26
C VAL A 132 -9.52 -8.86 10.71
N LEU A 133 -9.22 -9.94 11.44
CA LEU A 133 -9.65 -11.30 11.04
C LEU A 133 -11.17 -11.40 10.95
N LEU A 134 -11.89 -10.88 11.94
CA LEU A 134 -13.35 -10.87 11.96
C LEU A 134 -13.94 -10.07 10.81
N VAL A 135 -13.42 -8.87 10.55
CA VAL A 135 -13.87 -8.03 9.42
C VAL A 135 -13.68 -8.79 8.11
N ILE A 136 -12.50 -9.34 7.86
CA ILE A 136 -12.26 -10.11 6.64
C ILE A 136 -13.19 -11.33 6.56
N HIS A 137 -13.37 -12.07 7.66
CA HIS A 137 -14.31 -13.21 7.68
C HIS A 137 -15.75 -12.81 7.37
N GLN A 138 -16.22 -11.70 7.94
CA GLN A 138 -17.55 -11.15 7.67
C GLN A 138 -17.68 -10.77 6.20
N ASP A 139 -16.71 -10.04 5.65
CA ASP A 139 -16.69 -9.62 4.25
C ASP A 139 -16.73 -10.83 3.30
N LEU A 140 -15.96 -11.87 3.61
CA LEU A 140 -15.95 -13.14 2.88
C LEU A 140 -17.28 -13.92 2.98
N SER A 141 -17.98 -13.81 4.10
CA SER A 141 -19.25 -14.52 4.34
C SER A 141 -20.46 -13.83 3.72
N MET A 142 -20.44 -12.49 3.70
CA MET A 142 -21.54 -11.67 3.16
C MET A 142 -21.42 -11.50 1.64
N SER A 143 -20.21 -11.57 1.09
CA SER A 143 -19.97 -11.43 -0.35
C SER A 143 -19.99 -12.80 -1.04
N SER A 144 -21.16 -13.21 -1.50
CA SER A 144 -21.34 -14.43 -2.33
C SER A 144 -20.51 -14.40 -3.62
N TYR A 145 -20.14 -13.20 -4.08
CA TYR A 145 -19.22 -12.96 -5.18
C TYR A 145 -18.02 -12.18 -4.66
N ILE A 146 -16.86 -12.84 -4.57
CA ILE A 146 -15.61 -12.15 -4.23
C ILE A 146 -15.01 -11.63 -5.52
N ALA A 147 -15.11 -10.32 -5.74
CA ALA A 147 -14.36 -9.66 -6.80
C ALA A 147 -12.84 -9.87 -6.57
N PRO A 148 -12.03 -10.13 -7.62
CA PRO A 148 -10.58 -10.30 -7.47
C PRO A 148 -9.89 -9.11 -6.76
N SER A 149 -10.44 -7.90 -6.92
CA SER A 149 -9.98 -6.67 -6.26
C SER A 149 -10.20 -6.67 -4.75
N SER A 150 -11.30 -7.23 -4.24
CA SER A 150 -11.55 -7.31 -2.79
C SER A 150 -10.64 -8.33 -2.11
N THR A 151 -10.38 -9.47 -2.76
CA THR A 151 -9.43 -10.50 -2.25
C THR A 151 -8.05 -9.91 -2.02
N HIS A 152 -7.53 -9.14 -2.99
CA HIS A 152 -6.22 -8.49 -2.88
C HIS A 152 -6.19 -7.46 -1.75
N SER A 153 -7.24 -6.65 -1.61
CA SER A 153 -7.36 -5.68 -0.51
C SER A 153 -7.34 -6.34 0.87
N HIS A 154 -8.09 -7.43 1.06
CA HIS A 154 -8.07 -8.22 2.30
C HIS A 154 -6.70 -8.84 2.57
N LEU A 155 -6.02 -9.34 1.53
CA LEU A 155 -4.69 -9.92 1.66
C LEU A 155 -3.68 -8.87 2.16
N VAL A 156 -3.65 -7.68 1.55
CA VAL A 156 -2.77 -6.57 1.95
C VAL A 156 -3.05 -6.13 3.38
N ARG A 157 -4.32 -5.96 3.75
CA ARG A 157 -4.73 -5.58 5.11
C ARG A 157 -4.28 -6.61 6.14
N LEU A 158 -4.43 -7.90 5.82
CA LEU A 158 -4.02 -9.01 6.68
C LEU A 158 -2.50 -9.04 6.86
N ILE A 159 -1.73 -8.94 5.78
CA ILE A 159 -0.25 -8.90 5.80
C ILE A 159 0.22 -7.73 6.68
N GLN A 160 -0.30 -6.52 6.43
CA GLN A 160 0.12 -5.33 7.15
C GLN A 160 -0.20 -5.40 8.65
N THR A 161 -1.39 -5.89 8.99
CA THR A 161 -1.81 -6.04 10.39
C THR A 161 -0.93 -7.07 11.10
N THR A 162 -0.67 -8.21 10.45
CA THR A 162 0.20 -9.27 10.98
C THR A 162 1.62 -8.75 11.23
N ARG A 163 2.19 -8.00 10.28
CA ARG A 163 3.52 -7.39 10.42
C ARG A 163 3.58 -6.41 11.59
N THR A 164 2.59 -5.54 11.68
CA THR A 164 2.51 -4.52 12.73
C THR A 164 2.37 -5.18 14.11
N ALA A 165 1.45 -6.14 14.22
CA ALA A 165 1.23 -6.90 15.45
C ALA A 165 2.51 -7.64 15.89
N ARG A 166 3.18 -8.34 14.96
CA ARG A 166 4.44 -9.03 15.25
C ARG A 166 5.51 -8.08 15.78
N ALA A 167 5.77 -6.98 15.07
CA ALA A 167 6.79 -6.02 15.46
C ALA A 167 6.49 -5.38 16.82
N ALA A 168 5.23 -4.97 17.05
CA ALA A 168 4.79 -4.40 18.31
C ALA A 168 4.87 -5.40 19.47
N SER A 169 4.49 -6.66 19.26
CA SER A 169 4.58 -7.70 20.29
C SER A 169 6.02 -8.06 20.64
N MET A 170 6.92 -8.15 19.65
CA MET A 170 8.35 -8.34 19.91
C MET A 170 8.93 -7.16 20.70
N ALA A 171 8.58 -5.93 20.33
CA ALA A 171 9.00 -4.74 21.06
C ALA A 171 8.46 -4.74 22.50
N ALA A 172 7.19 -5.11 22.71
CA ALA A 172 6.60 -5.20 24.05
C ALA A 172 7.35 -6.19 24.95
N LEU A 173 7.66 -7.39 24.44
CA LEU A 173 8.41 -8.41 25.17
C LEU A 173 9.86 -7.99 25.44
N SER A 174 10.52 -7.39 24.46
CA SER A 174 11.90 -6.89 24.60
C SER A 174 11.98 -5.75 25.63
N MET A 175 11.03 -4.82 25.60
CA MET A 175 10.95 -3.72 26.56
C MET A 175 10.58 -4.21 27.96
N GLN A 176 9.71 -5.22 28.08
CA GLN A 176 9.45 -5.89 29.37
C GLN A 176 10.74 -6.51 29.92
N TYR A 177 11.49 -7.22 29.07
CA TYR A 177 12.76 -7.82 29.44
C TYR A 177 13.72 -6.76 30.00
N GLN A 178 13.88 -5.63 29.31
CA GLN A 178 14.74 -4.54 29.76
C GLN A 178 14.32 -3.94 31.10
N ARG A 179 13.02 -3.73 31.33
CA ARG A 179 12.50 -3.18 32.60
C ARG A 179 12.66 -4.12 33.79
N MET A 180 12.69 -5.42 33.52
CA MET A 180 12.81 -6.46 34.55
C MET A 180 14.25 -6.92 34.81
N LEU A 181 15.22 -6.42 34.04
CA LEU A 181 16.63 -6.65 34.35
C LEU A 181 16.95 -5.99 35.70
N PRO A 182 17.63 -6.68 36.62
CA PRO A 182 18.11 -6.06 37.85
C PRO A 182 18.99 -4.86 37.47
N THR A 183 18.61 -3.66 37.91
CA THR A 183 19.50 -2.51 37.86
C THR A 183 20.77 -2.92 38.59
N PRO A 184 21.96 -2.84 37.97
CA PRO A 184 23.20 -3.14 38.67
C PRO A 184 23.21 -2.27 39.92
N SER A 185 23.19 -2.92 41.09
CA SER A 185 23.25 -2.19 42.34
C SER A 185 24.47 -1.27 42.27
N PRO A 186 24.36 0.00 42.67
CA PRO A 186 25.56 0.77 42.93
C PRO A 186 26.34 -0.06 43.94
N SER A 187 27.51 -0.55 43.52
CA SER A 187 28.46 -1.22 44.38
C SER A 187 28.53 -0.44 45.70
N PRO A 188 28.41 -1.08 46.87
CA PRO A 188 28.60 -0.38 48.13
C PRO A 188 29.97 0.29 48.03
N ARG A 189 29.96 1.63 47.98
CA ARG A 189 31.19 2.41 48.04
C ARG A 189 31.96 1.85 49.22
N GLN A 190 33.16 1.34 48.95
CA GLN A 190 34.07 0.98 50.02
C GLN A 190 34.15 2.17 50.98
N PRO A 191 34.14 1.94 52.30
CA PRO A 191 34.34 3.02 53.24
C PRO A 191 35.68 3.69 52.92
N ASP A 192 35.62 4.95 52.50
CA ASP A 192 36.79 5.79 52.29
C ASP A 192 37.58 5.88 53.61
N PRO A 193 38.93 5.83 53.57
CA PRO A 193 39.74 5.99 54.76
C PRO A 193 39.53 7.40 55.37
N PRO A 194 39.57 7.53 56.71
CA PRO A 194 39.39 8.81 57.36
C PRO A 194 40.63 9.66 57.08
N PHE A 195 40.46 10.90 56.63
CA PHE A 195 41.31 12.09 56.89
C PHE A 195 41.26 13.06 55.71
N SER A 196 40.28 13.98 55.74
CA SER A 196 40.50 15.37 55.31
C SER A 196 39.34 16.29 55.76
N PRO A 197 39.61 17.57 56.05
CA PRO A 197 38.74 18.45 56.84
C PRO A 197 37.61 19.11 56.03
N PRO A 198 36.59 19.69 56.69
CA PRO A 198 35.39 20.19 56.03
C PRO A 198 35.60 21.59 55.45
N CYS A 199 35.31 21.78 54.16
CA CYS A 199 35.18 23.11 53.57
C CYS A 199 33.77 23.32 53.00
N SER A 200 33.02 24.10 53.77
CA SER A 200 32.07 25.17 53.39
C SER A 200 30.79 24.85 52.59
N PRO A 201 29.62 25.34 53.06
CA PRO A 201 28.32 25.13 52.42
C PRO A 201 28.12 26.02 51.15
N PRO A 202 27.19 25.62 50.26
CA PRO A 202 26.95 26.30 48.99
C PRO A 202 26.00 27.50 49.18
N GLY A 203 26.49 28.70 48.89
CA GLY A 203 25.61 29.89 48.85
C GLY A 203 26.30 31.20 49.20
N ALA A 204 27.09 31.75 48.28
CA ALA A 204 27.34 33.19 48.19
C ALA A 204 27.79 33.52 46.75
N PHE A 205 26.96 34.28 46.05
CA PHE A 205 27.28 34.97 44.79
C PHE A 205 28.03 36.29 45.11
N PRO A 206 28.50 37.05 44.09
CA PRO A 206 29.88 37.12 43.61
C PRO A 206 30.53 38.49 43.96
N ASP A 207 31.79 38.72 43.58
CA ASP A 207 32.25 40.09 43.26
C ASP A 207 33.56 40.10 42.45
N PRO A 208 33.95 41.24 41.82
CA PRO A 208 34.30 41.31 40.41
C PRO A 208 35.74 41.85 40.20
N GLU A 209 36.02 42.33 38.99
CA GLU A 209 37.26 42.98 38.50
C GLU A 209 38.23 42.00 37.80
N ASP A 210 38.15 41.98 36.46
CA ASP A 210 38.97 42.76 35.52
C ASP A 210 40.36 42.12 35.37
N THR A 211 40.82 41.68 34.20
CA THR A 211 41.17 42.57 33.10
C THR A 211 41.57 41.72 31.87
N TRP A 212 40.88 41.92 30.75
CA TRP A 212 41.31 41.90 29.34
C TRP A 212 42.41 40.90 28.88
N HIS A 213 42.11 40.08 27.85
CA HIS A 213 42.81 40.13 26.55
C HIS A 213 42.14 39.24 25.47
N THR A 214 41.62 39.94 24.47
CA THR A 214 41.81 39.71 23.03
C THR A 214 41.25 38.43 22.38
N THR A 215 40.14 38.69 21.69
CA THR A 215 39.45 37.94 20.65
C THR A 215 40.33 37.39 19.51
N LYS A 216 40.09 36.13 19.12
CA LYS A 216 40.20 35.65 17.73
C LYS A 216 38.98 34.78 17.38
N PRO A 217 38.35 34.96 16.20
CA PRO A 217 37.10 34.30 15.86
C PRO A 217 37.34 32.90 15.26
N PHE A 218 36.68 31.88 15.82
CA PHE A 218 36.60 30.56 15.22
C PHE A 218 35.52 30.52 14.12
N LYS A 219 35.90 29.96 12.97
CA LYS A 219 35.08 29.75 11.77
C LYS A 219 33.98 28.69 12.00
N PRO A 220 32.80 28.80 11.37
CA PRO A 220 31.77 27.77 11.45
C PRO A 220 32.11 26.54 10.59
N ARG A 221 32.11 25.38 11.24
CA ARG A 221 32.30 24.04 10.66
C ARG A 221 31.04 23.64 9.88
N ARG A 222 31.07 23.77 8.54
CA ARG A 222 30.11 23.11 7.64
C ARG A 222 30.30 21.59 7.76
N ARG A 223 29.25 20.88 8.16
CA ARG A 223 29.14 19.42 8.01
C ARG A 223 28.80 19.12 6.55
N THR A 224 29.75 18.50 5.85
CA THR A 224 29.55 17.79 4.59
C THR A 224 28.71 16.54 4.86
N GLY A 225 27.66 16.35 4.06
CA GLY A 225 26.91 15.11 3.98
C GLY A 225 27.55 14.24 2.90
N ASP A 226 27.94 13.03 3.30
CA ASP A 226 28.41 12.00 2.39
C ASP A 226 27.20 11.20 1.91
N SER A 227 26.83 11.44 0.64
CA SER A 227 25.93 10.60 -0.14
C SER A 227 26.77 9.73 -1.05
N SER A 228 26.87 8.44 -0.72
CA SER A 228 27.50 7.43 -1.56
C SER A 228 26.61 7.15 -2.77
N SER A 229 27.09 7.53 -3.95
CA SER A 229 26.53 7.18 -5.25
C SER A 229 27.48 6.20 -5.93
N SER A 230 27.00 4.97 -6.19
CA SER A 230 27.72 3.98 -7.00
C SER A 230 27.29 4.13 -8.45
N SER A 231 28.22 4.62 -9.27
CA SER A 231 28.17 4.66 -10.72
C SER A 231 29.09 3.58 -11.27
N THR A 232 28.55 2.66 -12.06
CA THR A 232 29.32 1.71 -12.86
C THR A 232 29.19 2.11 -14.32
N SER A 233 30.32 2.55 -14.85
CA SER A 233 30.65 2.78 -16.25
C SER A 233 30.69 1.47 -17.02
N SER A 234 30.09 1.44 -18.22
CA SER A 234 30.34 0.38 -19.20
C SER A 234 30.21 0.93 -20.62
N GLU A 235 31.38 1.28 -21.14
CA GLU A 235 31.92 1.05 -22.49
C GLU A 235 30.99 1.17 -23.71
N ASP A 236 31.37 2.16 -24.52
CA ASP A 236 30.94 2.42 -25.89
C ASP A 236 31.21 1.22 -26.83
N LYS A 237 30.18 0.77 -27.52
CA LYS A 237 30.31 -0.05 -28.74
C LYS A 237 29.61 0.63 -29.91
N GLU A 238 30.46 1.20 -30.76
CA GLU A 238 30.20 1.79 -32.04
C GLU A 238 29.69 0.73 -33.05
N PHE A 239 28.42 0.82 -33.45
CA PHE A 239 27.86 -0.01 -34.53
C PHE A 239 27.79 0.80 -35.82
N LYS A 240 28.67 0.45 -36.77
CA LYS A 240 28.64 0.89 -38.17
C LYS A 240 27.43 0.28 -38.89
N ILE A 241 26.50 1.12 -39.32
CA ILE A 241 25.40 0.76 -40.23
C ILE A 241 25.83 1.07 -41.66
N LEU A 242 25.89 0.04 -42.50
CA LEU A 242 26.10 0.16 -43.95
C LEU A 242 24.82 0.66 -44.66
N PRO A 243 24.91 1.45 -45.75
CA PRO A 243 23.74 1.93 -46.47
C PRO A 243 23.16 0.85 -47.38
N ILE A 244 21.86 0.59 -47.27
CA ILE A 244 21.10 -0.25 -48.21
C ILE A 244 20.54 0.63 -49.35
N PRO A 245 20.53 0.16 -50.62
CA PRO A 245 20.28 1.00 -51.80
C PRO A 245 18.80 1.33 -52.05
N ASN A 246 18.57 2.53 -52.57
CA ASN A 246 17.27 3.04 -53.04
C ASN A 246 16.71 2.22 -54.22
N PRO A 247 15.42 1.84 -54.21
CA PRO A 247 14.73 1.39 -55.41
C PRO A 247 14.05 2.56 -56.16
N ILE A 248 14.67 2.91 -57.30
CA ILE A 248 14.08 3.15 -58.63
C ILE A 248 12.73 3.91 -58.68
N SER A 249 12.86 5.18 -59.05
CA SER A 249 11.81 6.06 -59.54
C SER A 249 11.28 5.63 -60.92
N LYS A 250 9.94 5.61 -61.06
CA LYS A 250 9.21 5.50 -62.34
C LYS A 250 8.56 6.85 -62.72
N PRO A 251 8.27 7.07 -64.02
CA PRO A 251 8.45 8.36 -64.68
C PRO A 251 7.25 9.32 -64.67
N LYS A 252 7.58 10.61 -64.77
CA LYS A 252 6.72 11.77 -65.05
C LYS A 252 5.81 11.57 -66.28
N PRO A 253 4.55 12.06 -66.20
CA PRO A 253 3.82 12.59 -67.35
C PRO A 253 4.02 14.12 -67.50
N ALA A 254 3.98 14.56 -68.75
CA ALA A 254 4.32 15.89 -69.28
C ALA A 254 3.33 17.03 -68.88
N PRO A 255 3.71 18.30 -69.09
CA PRO A 255 3.09 19.47 -68.47
C PRO A 255 1.87 19.99 -69.24
N LYS A 256 0.88 20.52 -68.52
CA LYS A 256 -0.22 21.32 -69.08
C LYS A 256 0.05 22.83 -68.91
N PRO A 257 -0.51 23.68 -69.81
CA PRO A 257 -0.05 25.04 -70.02
C PRO A 257 -0.52 26.02 -68.93
N ALA A 258 0.33 27.01 -68.66
CA ALA A 258 0.09 28.10 -67.73
C ALA A 258 -1.03 29.05 -68.18
N PRO A 259 -1.94 29.46 -67.28
CA PRO A 259 -2.67 30.71 -67.40
C PRO A 259 -1.92 31.87 -66.71
N LYS A 260 -2.14 33.06 -67.28
CA LYS A 260 -1.52 34.37 -66.99
C LYS A 260 -1.59 34.82 -65.52
N PRO A 261 -0.66 35.69 -65.07
CA PRO A 261 -0.57 36.17 -63.70
C PRO A 261 -1.66 37.21 -63.37
N GLU A 262 -2.39 36.98 -62.29
CA GLU A 262 -3.20 37.99 -61.59
C GLU A 262 -2.40 38.60 -60.41
N PRO A 263 -2.71 39.84 -60.01
CA PRO A 263 -1.78 40.72 -59.30
C PRO A 263 -1.61 40.37 -57.81
N ASP A 264 -0.42 40.70 -57.30
CA ASP A 264 0.06 40.55 -55.93
C ASP A 264 -0.99 40.93 -54.86
N LEU A 265 -1.64 39.91 -54.30
CA LEU A 265 -2.28 40.01 -52.99
C LEU A 265 -1.23 39.69 -51.93
N LYS A 266 -0.82 40.75 -51.22
CA LYS A 266 0.01 40.72 -50.02
C LYS A 266 -0.29 39.48 -49.15
N PRO A 267 0.73 38.74 -48.67
CA PRO A 267 0.51 37.62 -47.77
C PRO A 267 -0.19 38.12 -46.50
N LYS A 268 -1.44 37.71 -46.35
CA LYS A 268 -2.22 37.90 -45.11
C LYS A 268 -1.42 37.23 -43.99
N PRO A 269 -1.13 37.93 -42.87
CA PRO A 269 -0.43 37.29 -41.76
C PRO A 269 -1.23 36.06 -41.34
N LYS A 270 -0.52 34.92 -41.21
CA LYS A 270 -1.05 33.71 -40.58
C LYS A 270 -1.77 34.16 -39.29
N PRO A 271 -3.02 33.76 -39.05
CA PRO A 271 -3.60 33.96 -37.74
C PRO A 271 -2.69 33.20 -36.77
N GLU A 272 -1.97 33.94 -35.95
CA GLU A 272 -1.37 33.37 -34.75
C GLU A 272 -2.53 32.78 -33.97
N ASP A 273 -2.50 31.44 -33.81
CA ASP A 273 -3.39 30.73 -32.91
C ASP A 273 -3.18 31.34 -31.53
N LYS A 274 -4.07 32.27 -31.18
CA LYS A 274 -4.23 32.74 -29.80
C LYS A 274 -4.27 31.48 -28.95
N PRO A 275 -3.48 31.37 -27.86
CA PRO A 275 -3.50 30.19 -27.00
C PRO A 275 -4.94 30.01 -26.52
N THR A 276 -5.66 29.11 -27.19
CA THR A 276 -7.04 28.78 -26.85
C THR A 276 -6.97 28.27 -25.43
N LYS A 277 -7.62 28.99 -24.51
CA LYS A 277 -7.76 28.63 -23.09
C LYS A 277 -7.74 27.11 -22.98
N THR A 278 -6.70 26.55 -22.37
CA THR A 278 -6.49 25.11 -22.28
C THR A 278 -7.73 24.48 -21.69
N ARG A 279 -8.51 23.80 -22.54
CA ARG A 279 -9.75 23.16 -22.11
C ARG A 279 -9.37 22.02 -21.18
N LEU A 280 -10.01 21.95 -20.02
CA LEU A 280 -9.70 20.94 -19.02
C LEU A 280 -9.96 19.53 -19.58
N PHE A 281 -11.10 19.38 -20.25
CA PHE A 281 -11.60 18.16 -20.89
C PHE A 281 -11.50 18.25 -22.41
N CYS A 282 -11.41 17.09 -23.06
CA CYS A 282 -11.61 16.96 -24.50
C CYS A 282 -13.02 17.36 -24.92
N ILE A 283 -13.17 17.87 -26.15
CA ILE A 283 -14.46 18.22 -26.75
C ILE A 283 -15.45 17.05 -26.64
N TYR A 284 -15.04 15.86 -27.07
CA TYR A 284 -15.87 14.65 -26.98
C TYR A 284 -16.23 14.28 -25.53
N ALA A 285 -15.26 14.43 -24.62
CA ALA A 285 -15.50 14.17 -23.21
C ALA A 285 -16.55 15.12 -22.65
N LYS A 286 -16.48 16.40 -23.02
CA LYS A 286 -17.43 17.43 -22.61
C LYS A 286 -18.83 17.17 -23.17
N GLU A 287 -18.95 16.78 -24.44
CA GLU A 287 -20.25 16.40 -25.03
C GLU A 287 -20.92 15.23 -24.27
N LEU A 288 -20.12 14.25 -23.83
CA LEU A 288 -20.61 13.14 -23.01
C LEU A 288 -21.05 13.57 -21.60
N GLN A 289 -20.43 14.62 -21.03
CA GLN A 289 -20.85 15.22 -19.76
C GLN A 289 -22.16 16.01 -19.92
N ASP A 290 -22.28 16.77 -21.01
CA ASP A 290 -23.45 17.62 -21.28
C ASP A 290 -24.69 16.79 -21.68
N ASN A 291 -24.50 15.63 -22.32
CA ASN A 291 -25.59 14.79 -22.83
C ASN A 291 -25.56 13.36 -22.24
N PRO A 292 -26.19 13.11 -21.08
CA PRO A 292 -26.21 11.80 -20.41
C PRO A 292 -26.72 10.61 -21.25
N LEU A 293 -27.52 10.87 -22.29
CA LEU A 293 -28.08 9.83 -23.16
C LEU A 293 -27.17 9.49 -24.36
N MET A 294 -26.15 10.30 -24.65
CA MET A 294 -25.29 10.13 -25.83
C MET A 294 -24.41 8.87 -25.73
N PRO A 295 -24.59 7.81 -26.54
CA PRO A 295 -23.83 6.58 -26.37
C PRO A 295 -22.32 6.78 -26.60
N LEU A 296 -21.51 5.87 -26.05
CA LEU A 296 -20.09 5.82 -26.36
C LEU A 296 -19.88 5.50 -27.85
N ALA A 297 -18.88 6.16 -28.44
CA ALA A 297 -18.47 5.91 -29.82
C ALA A 297 -18.03 4.45 -30.01
N ASP A 298 -18.18 3.96 -31.24
CA ASP A 298 -17.86 2.57 -31.61
C ASP A 298 -16.40 2.19 -31.34
N ALA A 299 -15.50 3.17 -31.31
CA ALA A 299 -14.10 3.01 -30.92
C ALA A 299 -13.91 2.40 -29.51
N TYR A 300 -14.91 2.48 -28.62
CA TYR A 300 -14.86 1.94 -27.25
C TYR A 300 -15.67 0.64 -27.07
N LYS A 301 -16.29 0.13 -28.14
CA LYS A 301 -17.00 -1.16 -28.12
C LYS A 301 -16.01 -2.33 -28.16
N PRO A 302 -16.45 -3.58 -27.89
CA PRO A 302 -15.61 -4.76 -28.16
C PRO A 302 -15.09 -4.72 -29.60
N CYS A 303 -13.79 -4.95 -29.79
CA CYS A 303 -13.06 -4.82 -31.06
C CYS A 303 -12.74 -3.38 -31.52
N GLY A 304 -13.08 -2.35 -30.74
CA GLY A 304 -12.65 -0.97 -30.99
C GLY A 304 -11.17 -0.72 -30.68
N ASP A 305 -10.62 0.41 -31.15
CA ASP A 305 -9.22 0.80 -30.97
C ASP A 305 -8.96 1.61 -29.68
N ASN A 306 -10.01 1.87 -28.89
CA ASN A 306 -10.02 2.68 -27.68
C ASN A 306 -9.40 4.09 -27.85
N LYS A 307 -9.49 4.67 -29.05
CA LYS A 307 -9.06 6.05 -29.29
C LYS A 307 -10.24 7.00 -29.29
N CYS A 308 -10.01 8.19 -28.74
CA CYS A 308 -11.00 9.25 -28.82
C CYS A 308 -11.20 9.70 -30.27
N PRO A 309 -12.45 9.80 -30.78
CA PRO A 309 -12.71 10.22 -32.16
C PRO A 309 -12.26 11.67 -32.44
N PHE A 310 -12.13 12.51 -31.40
CA PHE A 310 -11.72 13.91 -31.53
C PHE A 310 -10.22 14.10 -31.29
N CYS A 311 -9.73 13.87 -30.08
CA CYS A 311 -8.32 14.14 -29.74
C CYS A 311 -7.38 12.97 -30.07
N ARG A 312 -7.90 11.82 -30.51
CA ARG A 312 -7.13 10.60 -30.84
C ARG A 312 -6.29 10.02 -29.70
N THR A 313 -6.50 10.50 -28.47
CA THR A 313 -5.88 9.96 -27.27
C THR A 313 -6.34 8.52 -27.07
N TYR A 314 -5.38 7.62 -26.85
CA TYR A 314 -5.65 6.23 -26.51
C TYR A 314 -6.00 6.10 -25.04
N LEU A 315 -7.13 5.47 -24.73
CA LEU A 315 -7.57 5.18 -23.38
C LEU A 315 -7.39 3.69 -23.13
N ALA A 316 -6.52 3.34 -22.18
CA ALA A 316 -6.20 1.94 -21.85
C ALA A 316 -7.32 1.24 -21.04
N MET A 317 -8.54 1.27 -21.56
CA MET A 317 -9.73 0.66 -20.97
C MET A 317 -10.07 -0.64 -21.69
N ARG A 318 -10.60 -1.61 -20.95
CA ARG A 318 -11.16 -2.82 -21.57
C ARG A 318 -12.67 -2.66 -21.74
N PRO A 319 -13.23 -2.89 -22.95
CA PRO A 319 -14.67 -2.89 -23.15
C PRO A 319 -15.35 -3.88 -22.19
N GLY A 320 -16.47 -3.48 -21.59
CA GLY A 320 -17.23 -4.33 -20.67
C GLY A 320 -16.65 -4.48 -19.26
N LYS A 321 -15.45 -3.96 -18.97
CA LYS A 321 -14.99 -3.83 -17.59
C LYS A 321 -15.73 -2.69 -16.89
N ILE A 322 -16.06 -2.93 -15.63
CA ILE A 322 -16.69 -1.97 -14.72
C ILE A 322 -15.77 -1.86 -13.52
N TRP A 323 -15.59 -0.65 -13.00
CA TRP A 323 -14.83 -0.44 -11.77
C TRP A 323 -15.77 -0.40 -10.59
N GLU A 324 -15.36 -1.01 -9.48
CA GLU A 324 -16.13 -1.02 -8.24
C GLU A 324 -15.36 -0.25 -7.17
N ILE A 325 -16.01 0.75 -6.58
CA ILE A 325 -15.49 1.53 -5.46
C ILE A 325 -16.40 1.28 -4.26
N VAL A 326 -15.79 0.97 -3.12
CA VAL A 326 -16.49 0.80 -1.85
C VAL A 326 -16.22 2.03 -0.99
N VAL A 327 -17.27 2.77 -0.67
CA VAL A 327 -17.17 3.99 0.14
C VAL A 327 -17.76 3.70 1.51
N ASP A 328 -16.95 3.92 2.55
CA ASP A 328 -17.39 3.82 3.93
C ASP A 328 -18.19 5.07 4.30
N ASN A 329 -19.45 4.91 4.72
CA ASN A 329 -20.28 6.01 5.21
C ASN A 329 -19.92 6.43 6.66
N CYS A 330 -18.78 5.99 7.20
CA CYS A 330 -18.41 6.20 8.59
C CYS A 330 -18.00 7.64 8.95
N ARG A 331 -18.22 8.62 8.07
CA ARG A 331 -18.08 10.03 8.43
C ARG A 331 -19.43 10.56 8.93
N GLU A 332 -19.62 10.41 10.23
CA GLU A 332 -20.57 11.15 11.08
C GLU A 332 -22.04 11.12 10.66
N SER A 333 -22.76 10.07 11.05
CA SER A 333 -24.20 10.17 11.26
C SER A 333 -24.56 9.60 12.62
N LYS A 334 -24.73 10.50 13.59
CA LYS A 334 -25.16 10.23 14.98
C LYS A 334 -26.62 9.80 15.11
N HIS A 335 -27.33 9.54 14.01
CA HIS A 335 -28.76 9.26 14.06
C HIS A 335 -29.11 7.86 13.56
N LEU A 336 -29.93 7.21 14.38
CA LEU A 336 -30.56 5.92 14.18
C LEU A 336 -31.06 5.77 12.74
N ARG A 337 -30.53 4.79 12.00
CA ARG A 337 -31.25 3.64 11.42
C ARG A 337 -30.24 2.80 10.65
N ARG A 338 -30.40 1.47 10.73
CA ARG A 338 -29.60 0.42 10.06
C ARG A 338 -29.51 0.65 8.54
N LYS A 339 -28.64 1.53 8.07
CA LYS A 339 -28.14 1.54 6.70
C LYS A 339 -26.82 0.76 6.64
N PRO A 340 -26.50 0.11 5.51
CA PRO A 340 -25.24 -0.61 5.36
C PRO A 340 -24.05 0.31 5.66
N LEU A 341 -23.06 -0.20 6.38
CA LEU A 341 -21.89 0.54 6.85
C LEU A 341 -21.00 1.05 5.70
N TYR A 342 -21.14 0.45 4.53
CA TYR A 342 -20.45 0.79 3.29
C TYR A 342 -21.44 0.78 2.13
N ARG A 343 -21.18 1.61 1.11
CA ARG A 343 -21.93 1.64 -0.16
C ARG A 343 -20.99 1.22 -1.28
N VAL A 344 -21.50 0.46 -2.25
CA VAL A 344 -20.71 -0.02 -3.39
C VAL A 344 -21.18 0.68 -4.64
N PHE A 345 -20.25 1.29 -5.37
CA PHE A 345 -20.52 2.02 -6.60
C PHE A 345 -19.79 1.38 -7.78
N ARG A 346 -20.55 1.13 -8.85
CA ARG A 346 -20.09 0.63 -10.14
C ARG A 346 -19.93 1.78 -11.12
N ILE A 347 -18.69 2.03 -11.52
CA ILE A 347 -18.32 3.09 -12.46
C ILE A 347 -18.25 2.49 -13.86
N LYS A 348 -19.13 3.00 -14.74
CA LYS A 348 -19.15 2.60 -16.14
C LYS A 348 -17.96 3.18 -16.89
N ASN A 349 -17.56 2.48 -17.96
CA ASN A 349 -16.56 2.96 -18.93
C ASN A 349 -16.83 4.39 -19.43
N ARG A 350 -18.10 4.77 -19.54
CA ARG A 350 -18.49 6.11 -19.98
C ARG A 350 -17.98 7.22 -19.05
N PHE A 351 -17.98 6.99 -17.73
CA PHE A 351 -17.43 7.93 -16.77
C PHE A 351 -15.94 8.19 -17.02
N ILE A 352 -15.18 7.13 -17.33
CA ILE A 352 -13.75 7.23 -17.62
C ILE A 352 -13.52 8.03 -18.90
N VAL A 353 -14.28 7.74 -19.96
CA VAL A 353 -14.16 8.46 -21.23
C VAL A 353 -14.54 9.92 -21.05
N LYS A 354 -15.60 10.26 -20.33
CA LYS A 354 -15.95 11.67 -20.14
C LYS A 354 -15.01 12.42 -19.19
N SER A 355 -14.07 11.73 -18.54
CA SER A 355 -13.03 12.32 -17.69
C SER A 355 -11.72 12.61 -18.42
N HIS A 356 -11.54 12.17 -19.67
CA HIS A 356 -10.26 12.30 -20.37
C HIS A 356 -9.97 13.73 -20.88
N ARG A 357 -8.68 14.02 -21.06
CA ARG A 357 -8.17 15.31 -21.52
C ARG A 357 -7.55 15.21 -22.92
N GLU A 358 -7.45 16.32 -23.63
CA GLU A 358 -6.92 16.36 -25.01
C GLU A 358 -5.44 15.98 -25.12
N GLN A 359 -4.66 16.28 -24.09
CA GLN A 359 -3.21 16.01 -24.02
C GLN A 359 -2.89 14.68 -23.33
N GLY A 360 -3.90 13.82 -23.15
CA GLY A 360 -3.77 12.61 -22.32
C GLY A 360 -4.00 12.86 -20.84
N GLY A 361 -4.11 11.77 -20.09
CA GLY A 361 -4.54 11.77 -18.70
C GLY A 361 -6.02 12.09 -18.52
N PHE A 362 -6.39 12.33 -17.26
CA PHE A 362 -7.76 12.47 -16.81
C PHE A 362 -7.91 13.69 -15.90
N ALA A 363 -9.10 14.28 -15.89
CA ALA A 363 -9.53 15.24 -14.89
C ALA A 363 -10.79 14.71 -14.21
N CYS A 364 -10.91 14.88 -12.90
CA CYS A 364 -12.07 14.40 -12.17
C CYS A 364 -13.30 15.28 -12.46
N VAL A 365 -14.32 14.69 -13.06
CA VAL A 365 -15.59 15.38 -13.40
C VAL A 365 -16.33 15.84 -12.15
N LEU A 366 -16.25 15.07 -11.07
CA LEU A 366 -16.89 15.45 -9.81
C LEU A 366 -16.18 16.62 -9.14
N CYS A 367 -14.84 16.68 -9.17
CA CYS A 367 -14.09 17.85 -8.70
C CYS A 367 -14.44 19.10 -9.51
N ALA A 368 -14.47 19.00 -10.84
CA ALA A 368 -14.84 20.12 -11.71
C ALA A 368 -16.25 20.65 -11.44
N ARG A 369 -17.13 19.81 -10.86
CA ARG A 369 -18.51 20.18 -10.52
C ARG A 369 -18.68 20.69 -9.09
N PHE A 370 -18.05 20.04 -8.12
CA PHE A 370 -18.31 20.25 -6.68
C PHE A 370 -17.19 20.96 -5.93
N ARG A 371 -16.00 21.07 -6.52
CA ARG A 371 -14.81 21.64 -5.86
C ARG A 371 -14.36 22.92 -6.55
N ARG A 372 -13.54 23.70 -5.83
CA ARG A 372 -12.93 24.93 -6.34
C ARG A 372 -11.68 24.68 -7.20
N PHE A 373 -11.11 23.48 -7.10
CA PHE A 373 -9.90 23.08 -7.78
C PHE A 373 -10.14 21.77 -8.51
N ASP A 374 -9.67 21.71 -9.75
CA ASP A 374 -9.72 20.51 -10.57
C ASP A 374 -8.59 19.56 -10.19
N MET A 375 -8.92 18.27 -10.01
CA MET A 375 -7.91 17.23 -9.82
C MET A 375 -7.54 16.60 -11.15
N LEU A 376 -6.23 16.54 -11.42
CA LEU A 376 -5.65 15.93 -12.62
C LEU A 376 -5.01 14.58 -12.26
N CYS A 377 -5.40 13.54 -12.98
CA CYS A 377 -4.94 12.18 -12.80
C CYS A 377 -4.17 11.71 -14.05
N ARG A 378 -3.04 11.02 -13.86
CA ARG A 378 -2.18 10.59 -14.99
C ARG A 378 -2.77 9.41 -15.75
N ASP A 379 -3.42 8.50 -15.03
CA ASP A 379 -4.00 7.27 -15.54
C ASP A 379 -5.36 6.97 -14.89
N ILE A 380 -6.03 5.93 -15.39
CA ILE A 380 -7.35 5.50 -14.89
C ILE A 380 -7.27 5.08 -13.43
N GLY A 381 -6.19 4.40 -13.00
CA GLY A 381 -6.03 3.95 -11.62
C GLY A 381 -5.97 5.12 -10.65
N SER A 382 -5.20 6.16 -11.00
CA SER A 382 -5.09 7.40 -10.25
C SER A 382 -6.43 8.16 -10.16
N LEU A 383 -7.25 8.09 -11.21
CA LEU A 383 -8.60 8.65 -11.19
C LEU A 383 -9.51 7.88 -10.22
N MET A 384 -9.45 6.54 -10.24
CA MET A 384 -10.26 5.71 -9.34
C MET A 384 -9.84 5.86 -7.87
N ASP A 385 -8.54 5.91 -7.59
CA ASP A 385 -8.03 6.13 -6.22
C ASP A 385 -8.44 7.52 -5.70
N HIS A 386 -8.42 8.55 -6.56
CA HIS A 386 -8.92 9.88 -6.21
C HIS A 386 -10.43 9.88 -5.91
N LEU A 387 -11.25 9.26 -6.77
CA LEU A 387 -12.69 9.13 -6.53
C LEU A 387 -13.00 8.45 -5.21
N TRP A 388 -12.27 7.38 -4.89
CA TRP A 388 -12.45 6.63 -3.66
C TRP A 388 -12.07 7.42 -2.39
N ARG A 389 -11.02 8.24 -2.46
CA ARG A 389 -10.49 8.96 -1.30
C ARG A 389 -11.16 10.30 -1.04
N GLU A 390 -11.48 11.04 -2.10
CA GLU A 390 -11.84 12.46 -2.01
C GLU A 390 -13.33 12.75 -2.20
N HIS A 391 -14.09 11.81 -2.79
CA HIS A 391 -15.51 11.98 -3.03
C HIS A 391 -16.38 11.18 -2.06
N THR A 392 -17.45 11.81 -1.59
CA THR A 392 -18.43 11.15 -0.71
C THR A 392 -19.39 10.29 -1.52
N ALA A 393 -20.07 9.36 -0.84
CA ALA A 393 -21.11 8.56 -1.47
C ALA A 393 -22.19 9.42 -2.14
N ASP A 394 -22.62 10.49 -1.48
CA ASP A 394 -23.63 11.39 -2.03
C ASP A 394 -23.13 12.05 -3.32
N GLU A 395 -21.87 12.50 -3.37
CA GLU A 395 -21.26 13.08 -4.57
C GLU A 395 -21.16 12.08 -5.74
N LEU A 396 -20.93 10.79 -5.44
CA LEU A 396 -20.86 9.74 -6.45
C LEU A 396 -22.24 9.46 -7.08
N GLU A 397 -23.33 9.54 -6.31
CA GLU A 397 -24.70 9.34 -6.81
C GLU A 397 -25.16 10.41 -7.81
N TRP A 398 -24.54 11.59 -7.77
CA TRP A 398 -24.89 12.69 -8.68
C TRP A 398 -24.55 12.41 -10.15
N ASP A 399 -23.76 11.37 -10.43
CA ASP A 399 -23.35 11.03 -11.79
C ASP A 399 -24.05 9.76 -12.30
N CYS A 400 -24.80 9.89 -13.38
CA CYS A 400 -25.57 8.78 -13.99
C CYS A 400 -24.71 7.61 -14.51
N ASP A 401 -23.40 7.82 -14.69
CA ASP A 401 -22.45 6.80 -15.10
C ASP A 401 -21.83 6.05 -13.93
N ILE A 402 -22.17 6.44 -12.70
CA ILE A 402 -21.82 5.77 -11.45
C ILE A 402 -23.10 5.22 -10.85
N LEU A 403 -23.19 3.90 -10.72
CA LEU A 403 -24.38 3.22 -10.20
C LEU A 403 -24.11 2.62 -8.84
N GLU A 404 -24.93 2.94 -7.84
CA GLU A 404 -24.93 2.19 -6.59
C GLU A 404 -25.47 0.76 -6.80
N CYS A 405 -24.94 -0.21 -6.05
CA CYS A 405 -25.24 -1.64 -6.18
C CYS A 405 -25.82 -2.25 -4.91
#